data_AF-A0A946TUD7-F1
#
_entry.id   AF-A0A946TUD7-F1
#
_cell.length_a   1.000
_cell.length_b   1.000
_cell.length_c   1.000
_cell.angle_alpha   90.00
_cell.angle_beta   90.00
_cell.angle_gamma   90.00
#
_symmetry.space_group_name_H-M   'P 1'
#
loop_
_entity.id
_entity.type
_entity.pdbx_description
1 polymer ?
#
loop_
_entity_poly.entity_id
_entity_poly.type
_entity_poly.pdbx_seq_one_letter_code
_entity_poly.pdbx_strand_id
1 'polypeptide(L)'
;MTGNACSQLDTKKTEQLNSGLEFLWEGGKKKKEFNGRIFDFRPQESARYGNNFELDPGHGHFVTKDLNLSHILSEKEWTVEIVMLPSDTEGKIISLPFAELRQNRNTLFLKSKSLAGSSEVRFKINGNDDPLHLVISLTPSGMKVCQNGKLIKTKISVDRSPLSNEFSGIVVGGNWFGKLYRLAVYSSPVNGKALYRSVQSYMDSINQIIPNFKVRCQLKEKTRLPRMKNLGPYARCLVYNLYNVKEVLEGDLSAEVIAVAHWAILDRNYVKSIPSQIDKEFNLNIEKYVLNPQLKSERQFNDLSNFDAPVFYDVNVPDITELK
;
A
#
# COMPACT_ATOMS: atom_id res chain seq x y z
N MET A 1 -27.61 13.14 -4.14
CA MET A 1 -26.95 14.37 -4.61
C MET A 1 -25.88 14.74 -3.60
N THR A 2 -24.64 14.30 -3.85
CA THR A 2 -23.49 14.58 -2.99
C THR A 2 -22.45 15.26 -3.86
N GLY A 3 -22.20 16.54 -3.58
CA GLY A 3 -21.20 17.33 -4.28
C GLY A 3 -19.81 16.77 -4.01
N ASN A 4 -19.08 16.45 -5.08
CA ASN A 4 -17.66 16.12 -5.06
C ASN A 4 -16.85 17.34 -4.58
N ALA A 5 -16.58 17.42 -3.29
CA ALA A 5 -15.65 18.38 -2.71
C ALA A 5 -14.20 17.90 -2.86
N CYS A 6 -13.69 17.83 -4.10
CA CYS A 6 -12.25 17.91 -4.37
C CYS A 6 -11.94 18.06 -5.87
N SER A 7 -12.25 19.23 -6.45
CA SER A 7 -11.66 19.63 -7.74
C SER A 7 -11.52 21.14 -7.93
N GLN A 8 -11.39 21.90 -6.86
CA GLN A 8 -10.98 23.31 -6.95
C GLN A 8 -9.62 23.52 -6.29
N LEU A 9 -8.60 22.86 -6.85
CA LEU A 9 -7.26 23.39 -6.79
C LEU A 9 -7.15 24.36 -7.98
N ASP A 10 -7.21 25.65 -7.63
CA ASP A 10 -7.01 26.83 -8.46
C ASP A 10 -5.98 26.57 -9.59
N THR A 11 -6.42 26.61 -10.85
CA THR A 11 -5.64 26.16 -12.03
C THR A 11 -4.29 26.87 -12.19
N LYS A 12 -4.15 28.09 -11.68
CA LYS A 12 -2.86 28.83 -11.66
C LYS A 12 -1.89 28.38 -10.57
N LYS A 13 -2.37 27.86 -9.42
CA LYS A 13 -1.50 27.26 -8.39
C LYS A 13 -1.03 25.85 -8.77
N THR A 14 -1.78 25.17 -9.62
CA THR A 14 -1.47 23.81 -10.07
C THR A 14 -0.30 23.77 -11.07
N GLU A 15 -0.11 24.81 -11.89
CA GLU A 15 1.00 24.87 -12.86
C GLU A 15 2.38 24.91 -12.19
N GLN A 16 2.54 25.64 -11.08
CA GLN A 16 3.81 25.68 -10.33
C GLN A 16 4.06 24.41 -9.50
N LEU A 17 3.01 23.69 -9.09
CA LEU A 17 3.16 22.45 -8.33
C LEU A 17 3.38 21.23 -9.24
N ASN A 18 3.05 21.32 -10.52
CA ASN A 18 3.19 20.24 -11.50
C ASN A 18 4.41 20.41 -12.43
N SER A 19 5.20 21.47 -12.28
CA SER A 19 6.40 21.65 -13.12
C SER A 19 7.38 20.51 -12.89
N GLY A 20 7.73 19.78 -13.95
CA GLY A 20 8.61 18.62 -13.88
C GLY A 20 8.01 17.41 -13.16
N LEU A 21 6.68 17.31 -12.98
CA LEU A 21 6.07 16.07 -12.54
C LEU A 21 6.30 14.99 -13.61
N GLU A 22 6.86 13.84 -13.24
CA GLU A 22 7.15 12.72 -14.15
C GLU A 22 6.22 11.53 -13.90
N PHE A 23 5.80 11.36 -12.64
CA PHE A 23 4.93 10.27 -12.22
C PHE A 23 4.08 10.71 -11.04
N LEU A 24 2.80 10.29 -11.03
CA LEU A 24 1.90 10.46 -9.90
C LEU A 24 1.00 9.22 -9.77
N TRP A 25 0.97 8.67 -8.58
CA TRP A 25 0.00 7.67 -8.15
C TRP A 25 -0.61 8.07 -6.80
N GLU A 26 -1.92 7.86 -6.67
CA GLU A 26 -2.66 8.09 -5.43
C GLU A 26 -3.79 7.06 -5.30
N GLY A 27 -3.93 6.45 -4.13
CA GLY A 27 -4.98 5.48 -3.84
C GLY A 27 -6.38 6.07 -4.02
N GLY A 28 -7.28 5.30 -4.64
CA GLY A 28 -8.71 5.60 -4.72
C GLY A 28 -9.10 6.66 -5.75
N LYS A 29 -8.13 7.38 -6.34
CA LYS A 29 -8.39 8.28 -7.46
C LYS A 29 -8.51 7.50 -8.76
N LYS A 30 -9.49 7.87 -9.60
CA LYS A 30 -9.60 7.37 -10.98
C LYS A 30 -8.25 7.56 -11.66
N LYS A 31 -7.76 6.49 -12.29
CA LYS A 31 -6.56 6.44 -13.14
C LYS A 31 -6.45 7.74 -13.93
N LYS A 32 -5.56 8.64 -13.49
CA LYS A 32 -5.27 9.86 -14.25
C LYS A 32 -4.21 9.48 -15.26
N GLU A 33 -4.54 9.67 -16.53
CA GLU A 33 -3.55 9.61 -17.59
C GLU A 33 -2.51 10.70 -17.36
N PHE A 34 -1.26 10.30 -17.19
CA PHE A 34 -0.14 11.21 -17.30
C PHE A 34 0.52 10.95 -18.65
N ASN A 35 0.57 11.97 -19.52
CA ASN A 35 1.01 11.82 -20.91
C ASN A 35 0.27 10.72 -21.70
N GLY A 36 -1.03 10.52 -21.42
CA GLY A 36 -1.86 9.49 -22.08
C GLY A 36 -1.58 8.05 -21.62
N ARG A 37 -0.77 7.85 -20.56
CA ARG A 37 -0.48 6.52 -20.00
C ARG A 37 -1.03 6.39 -18.59
N ILE A 38 -1.61 5.22 -18.33
CA ILE A 38 -2.06 4.80 -17.00
C ILE A 38 -1.06 3.79 -16.47
N PHE A 39 -0.42 4.12 -15.35
CA PHE A 39 0.44 3.20 -14.63
C PHE A 39 -0.28 2.71 -13.38
N ASP A 40 -0.54 1.41 -13.33
CA ASP A 40 -1.08 0.75 -12.16
C ASP A 40 0.00 -0.08 -11.48
N PHE A 41 0.00 -0.04 -10.16
CA PHE A 41 0.68 -1.04 -9.35
C PHE A 41 -0.03 -2.38 -9.49
N ARG A 42 0.74 -3.46 -9.62
CA ARG A 42 0.20 -4.81 -9.61
C ARG A 42 0.66 -5.48 -8.32
N PRO A 43 -0.25 -5.95 -7.46
CA PRO A 43 0.13 -6.70 -6.28
C PRO A 43 0.81 -8.01 -6.70
N GLN A 44 1.85 -8.37 -5.96
CA GLN A 44 2.50 -9.68 -6.00
C GLN A 44 2.57 -10.24 -4.58
N GLU A 45 2.53 -11.56 -4.48
CA GLU A 45 2.50 -12.34 -3.25
C GLU A 45 1.31 -11.90 -2.37
N SER A 46 1.55 -11.68 -1.08
CA SER A 46 0.55 -11.26 -0.10
C SER A 46 0.12 -9.79 -0.21
N ALA A 47 0.71 -9.01 -1.12
CA ALA A 47 0.36 -7.62 -1.31
C ALA A 47 -1.08 -7.47 -1.78
N ARG A 48 -1.78 -6.45 -1.30
CA ARG A 48 -3.19 -6.19 -1.60
C ARG A 48 -3.53 -4.73 -1.44
N TYR A 49 -4.57 -4.29 -2.13
CA TYR A 49 -5.12 -2.98 -1.88
C TYR A 49 -5.89 -2.97 -0.55
N GLY A 50 -5.69 -1.92 0.22
CA GLY A 50 -6.55 -1.63 1.36
C GLY A 50 -7.89 -1.01 0.95
N ASN A 51 -8.72 -0.71 1.93
CA ASN A 51 -10.07 -0.18 1.75
C ASN A 51 -10.11 1.22 1.12
N ASN A 52 -9.04 2.01 1.27
CA ASN A 52 -8.85 3.29 0.59
C ASN A 52 -8.03 3.14 -0.71
N PHE A 53 -7.88 1.91 -1.20
CA PHE A 53 -7.02 1.54 -2.33
C PHE A 53 -5.55 1.95 -2.15
N GLU A 54 -5.11 2.10 -0.90
CA GLU A 54 -3.71 2.24 -0.56
C GLU A 54 -2.96 0.93 -0.84
N LEU A 55 -1.65 1.02 -1.09
CA LEU A 55 -0.81 -0.17 -1.25
C LEU A 55 -0.52 -0.74 0.14
N ASP A 56 -1.02 -1.93 0.44
CA ASP A 56 -0.69 -2.73 1.63
C ASP A 56 0.17 -3.94 1.20
N PRO A 57 1.51 -3.80 1.21
CA PRO A 57 2.41 -4.85 0.74
C PRO A 57 2.43 -6.10 1.65
N GLY A 58 2.32 -5.94 2.96
CA GLY A 58 2.52 -7.05 3.92
C GLY A 58 3.81 -7.83 3.66
N HIS A 59 3.70 -9.14 3.45
CA HIS A 59 4.84 -10.00 3.07
C HIS A 59 5.22 -9.91 1.59
N GLY A 60 4.40 -9.27 0.76
CA GLY A 60 4.62 -9.14 -0.68
C GLY A 60 5.14 -7.78 -1.09
N HIS A 61 4.87 -7.44 -2.34
CA HIS A 61 5.24 -6.17 -2.92
C HIS A 61 4.33 -5.82 -4.11
N PHE A 62 4.36 -4.56 -4.52
CA PHE A 62 3.71 -4.06 -5.73
C PHE A 62 4.74 -3.69 -6.77
N VAL A 63 4.41 -3.91 -8.04
CA VAL A 63 5.26 -3.53 -9.17
C VAL A 63 4.50 -2.74 -10.22
N THR A 64 5.12 -1.72 -10.80
CA THR A 64 4.62 -1.09 -12.03
C THR A 64 5.19 -1.83 -13.25
N LYS A 65 4.39 -2.03 -14.29
CA LYS A 65 4.89 -2.45 -15.61
C LYS A 65 5.03 -1.27 -16.55
N ASP A 66 5.98 -1.35 -17.47
CA ASP A 66 6.18 -0.44 -18.61
C ASP A 66 6.43 1.05 -18.23
N LEU A 67 6.67 1.31 -16.95
CA LEU A 67 7.16 2.60 -16.44
C LEU A 67 8.68 2.59 -16.49
N ASN A 68 9.26 3.64 -17.07
CA ASN A 68 10.69 3.84 -17.09
C ASN A 68 11.00 5.24 -16.56
N LEU A 69 11.64 5.30 -15.39
CA LEU A 69 12.12 6.53 -14.76
C LEU A 69 13.66 6.58 -14.72
N SER A 70 14.34 5.79 -15.55
CA SER A 70 15.80 5.73 -15.57
C SER A 70 16.45 7.02 -16.09
N HIS A 71 15.73 7.84 -16.86
CA HIS A 71 16.24 9.16 -17.27
C HIS A 71 16.50 10.08 -16.07
N ILE A 72 15.83 9.86 -14.93
CA ILE A 72 16.10 10.61 -13.69
C ILE A 72 17.53 10.38 -13.19
N LEU A 73 18.19 9.27 -13.56
CA LEU A 73 19.60 9.03 -13.22
C LEU A 73 20.56 10.06 -13.85
N SER A 74 20.20 10.61 -15.01
CA SER A 74 20.97 11.68 -15.67
C SER A 74 20.64 13.07 -15.14
N GLU A 75 19.54 13.21 -14.40
CA GLU A 75 19.16 14.49 -13.81
C GLU A 75 20.06 14.84 -12.63
N LYS A 76 20.43 16.11 -12.53
CA LYS A 76 21.17 16.64 -11.38
C LYS A 76 20.26 16.91 -10.18
N GLU A 77 18.95 16.95 -10.42
CA GLU A 77 17.93 17.28 -9.45
C GLU A 77 16.70 16.40 -9.65
N TRP A 78 16.07 16.01 -8.55
CA TRP A 78 14.78 15.32 -8.58
C TRP A 78 14.10 15.43 -7.22
N THR A 79 12.80 15.20 -7.18
CA THR A 79 12.05 15.09 -5.92
C THR A 79 11.13 13.88 -5.92
N VAL A 80 11.04 13.20 -4.78
CA VAL A 80 10.05 12.17 -4.51
C VAL A 80 9.13 12.67 -3.38
N GLU A 81 7.84 12.64 -3.61
CA GLU A 81 6.79 12.88 -2.62
C GLU A 81 6.12 11.56 -2.25
N ILE A 82 5.95 11.30 -0.96
CA ILE A 82 5.30 10.12 -0.41
C ILE A 82 4.28 10.53 0.66
N VAL A 83 3.10 9.92 0.62
CA VAL A 83 2.19 9.84 1.77
C VAL A 83 2.08 8.37 2.16
N MET A 84 2.40 8.05 3.41
CA MET A 84 2.39 6.68 3.91
C MET A 84 1.93 6.59 5.36
N LEU A 85 1.43 5.43 5.77
CA LEU A 85 1.40 5.02 7.18
C LEU A 85 2.64 4.14 7.43
N PRO A 86 3.62 4.58 8.23
CA PRO A 86 4.82 3.79 8.51
C PRO A 86 4.49 2.50 9.28
N SER A 87 5.44 1.56 9.36
CA SER A 87 5.35 0.42 10.27
C SER A 87 6.55 0.37 11.20
N ASP A 88 6.48 -0.40 12.28
CA ASP A 88 7.64 -0.65 13.15
C ASP A 88 8.61 -1.69 12.59
N THR A 89 8.21 -2.40 11.53
CA THR A 89 8.98 -3.48 10.89
C THR A 89 10.19 -2.96 10.11
N GLU A 90 11.27 -3.75 10.12
CA GLU A 90 12.36 -3.52 9.17
C GLU A 90 11.97 -4.02 7.78
N GLY A 91 12.08 -3.16 6.78
CA GLY A 91 11.72 -3.52 5.41
C GLY A 91 12.04 -2.44 4.39
N LYS A 92 11.85 -2.82 3.13
CA LYS A 92 11.91 -1.91 1.99
C LYS A 92 10.54 -1.28 1.78
N ILE A 93 10.49 0.06 1.87
CA ILE A 93 9.27 0.81 1.58
C ILE A 93 9.08 0.88 0.08
N ILE A 94 10.09 1.41 -0.62
CA ILE A 94 10.03 1.64 -2.05
C ILE A 94 11.41 1.54 -2.69
N SER A 95 11.46 0.94 -3.87
CA SER A 95 12.59 0.96 -4.77
C SER A 95 12.20 1.60 -6.11
N LEU A 96 12.96 2.62 -6.49
CA LEU A 96 12.92 3.36 -7.73
C LEU A 96 14.18 3.05 -8.54
N PRO A 97 14.22 3.29 -9.85
CA PRO A 97 15.44 3.10 -10.65
C PRO A 97 16.66 3.90 -10.16
N PHE A 98 16.43 5.00 -9.45
CA PHE A 98 17.46 5.95 -8.97
C PHE A 98 17.53 6.09 -7.45
N ALA A 99 16.64 5.45 -6.69
CA ALA A 99 16.59 5.57 -5.23
C ALA A 99 15.90 4.39 -4.56
N GLU A 100 16.22 4.15 -3.29
CA GLU A 100 15.60 3.14 -2.44
C GLU A 100 15.37 3.72 -1.05
N LEU A 101 14.14 3.60 -0.55
CA LEU A 101 13.77 3.99 0.81
C LEU A 101 13.46 2.75 1.64
N ARG A 102 14.16 2.61 2.76
CA ARG A 102 13.98 1.53 3.74
C ARG A 102 13.59 2.10 5.09
N GLN A 103 12.90 1.28 5.87
CA GLN A 103 12.55 1.57 7.26
C GLN A 103 13.21 0.54 8.19
N ASN A 104 13.70 1.02 9.32
CA ASN A 104 14.04 0.20 10.48
C ASN A 104 13.51 0.93 11.71
N ARG A 105 12.40 0.43 12.28
CA ARG A 105 11.65 1.09 13.34
C ARG A 105 11.37 2.55 12.97
N ASN A 106 11.74 3.50 13.82
CA ASN A 106 11.48 4.92 13.61
C ASN A 106 12.59 5.62 12.81
N THR A 107 13.42 4.88 12.08
CA THR A 107 14.49 5.44 11.24
C THR A 107 14.28 5.06 9.78
N LEU A 108 14.31 6.05 8.91
CA LEU A 108 14.27 5.88 7.46
C LEU A 108 15.67 6.06 6.86
N PHE A 109 15.97 5.24 5.86
CA PHE A 109 17.21 5.20 5.12
C PHE A 109 16.87 5.41 3.66
N LEU A 110 17.28 6.55 3.10
CA LEU A 110 17.18 6.79 1.68
C LEU A 110 18.57 6.61 1.06
N LYS A 111 18.68 5.67 0.14
CA LYS A 111 19.83 5.55 -0.75
C LYS A 111 19.45 6.06 -2.13
N SER A 112 20.30 6.85 -2.76
CA SER A 112 20.13 7.25 -4.17
C SER A 112 21.38 6.96 -4.96
N LYS A 113 21.20 6.75 -6.26
CA LYS A 113 22.26 6.62 -7.26
C LYS A 113 22.12 7.76 -8.25
N SER A 114 23.27 8.32 -8.60
CA SER A 114 23.45 9.26 -9.70
C SER A 114 24.63 8.81 -10.57
N LEU A 115 24.86 9.48 -11.70
CA LEU A 115 26.08 9.29 -12.49
C LEU A 115 27.37 9.59 -11.70
N ALA A 116 27.30 10.46 -10.68
CA ALA A 116 28.45 10.83 -9.84
C ALA A 116 28.74 9.83 -8.71
N GLY A 117 27.87 8.84 -8.50
CA GLY A 117 27.96 7.86 -7.42
C GLY A 117 26.67 7.75 -6.59
N SER A 118 26.76 7.00 -5.50
CA SER A 118 25.63 6.78 -4.58
C SER A 118 25.72 7.67 -3.34
N SER A 119 24.59 7.96 -2.72
CA SER A 119 24.48 8.74 -1.49
C SER A 119 23.41 8.14 -0.59
N GLU A 120 23.63 8.18 0.72
CA GLU A 120 22.67 7.72 1.71
C GLU A 120 22.37 8.83 2.73
N VAL A 121 21.09 8.98 3.06
CA VAL A 121 20.60 9.85 4.12
C VAL A 121 19.76 9.07 5.10
N ARG A 122 20.00 9.33 6.39
CA ARG A 122 19.24 8.74 7.50
C ARG A 122 18.52 9.83 8.28
N PHE A 123 17.27 9.57 8.63
CA PHE A 123 16.46 10.49 9.41
C PHE A 123 15.42 9.73 10.25
N LYS A 124 15.01 10.35 11.36
CA LYS A 124 14.02 9.78 12.28
C LYS A 124 12.63 10.29 11.95
N ILE A 125 11.62 9.46 12.19
CA ILE A 125 10.20 9.81 12.16
C ILE A 125 9.64 9.78 13.59
N ASN A 126 8.53 10.49 13.83
CA ASN A 126 8.01 10.75 15.18
C ASN A 126 7.18 9.59 15.75
N GLY A 127 6.88 8.56 14.96
CA GLY A 127 6.03 7.43 15.31
C GLY A 127 5.59 6.68 14.05
N ASN A 128 4.81 5.61 14.24
CA ASN A 128 4.30 4.77 13.16
C ASN A 128 2.76 4.73 13.10
N ASP A 129 2.08 5.40 14.03
CA ASP A 129 0.62 5.34 14.17
C ASP A 129 -0.10 6.41 13.32
N ASP A 130 0.62 7.46 12.93
CA ASP A 130 0.08 8.56 12.14
C ASP A 130 0.60 8.56 10.70
N PRO A 131 -0.23 8.99 9.72
CA PRO A 131 0.19 9.26 8.37
C PRO A 131 1.35 10.25 8.33
N LEU A 132 2.30 9.96 7.45
CA LEU A 132 3.51 10.70 7.23
C LEU A 132 3.53 11.24 5.81
N HIS A 133 3.73 12.55 5.68
CA HIS A 133 4.08 13.18 4.41
C HIS A 133 5.58 13.43 4.36
N LEU A 134 6.20 12.92 3.30
CA LEU A 134 7.63 12.97 3.09
C LEU A 134 7.91 13.54 1.70
N VAL A 135 8.76 14.56 1.63
CA VAL A 135 9.27 15.11 0.38
C VAL A 135 10.78 15.07 0.43
N ILE A 136 11.39 14.31 -0.47
CA ILE A 136 12.83 14.13 -0.53
C ILE A 136 13.35 14.64 -1.87
N SER A 137 14.24 15.62 -1.84
CA SER A 137 14.80 16.22 -3.04
C SER A 137 16.32 16.04 -3.10
N LEU A 138 16.83 15.62 -4.25
CA LEU A 138 18.24 15.75 -4.60
C LEU A 138 18.46 17.10 -5.29
N THR A 139 19.50 17.81 -4.88
CA THR A 139 19.94 19.09 -5.48
C THR A 139 21.48 19.08 -5.60
N PRO A 140 22.10 20.04 -6.32
CA PRO A 140 23.56 20.18 -6.35
C PRO A 140 24.17 20.40 -4.96
N SER A 141 23.38 20.97 -4.02
CA SER A 141 23.77 21.16 -2.62
C SER A 141 23.65 19.90 -1.75
N GLY A 142 23.21 18.78 -2.33
CA GLY A 142 22.93 17.53 -1.65
C GLY A 142 21.44 17.24 -1.49
N MET A 143 21.12 16.28 -0.64
CA MET A 143 19.76 15.83 -0.36
C MET A 143 19.08 16.66 0.73
N LYS A 144 17.81 16.98 0.51
CA LYS A 144 16.93 17.68 1.46
C LYS A 144 15.72 16.80 1.75
N VAL A 145 15.36 16.68 3.02
CA VAL A 145 14.20 15.90 3.47
C VAL A 145 13.24 16.81 4.23
N CYS A 146 12.01 16.87 3.77
CA CYS A 146 10.92 17.58 4.42
C CYS A 146 9.91 16.56 4.95
N GLN A 147 9.58 16.66 6.24
CA GLN A 147 8.57 15.84 6.89
C GLN A 147 7.42 16.74 7.34
N ASN A 148 6.19 16.42 6.91
CA ASN A 148 4.98 17.18 7.24
C ASN A 148 5.19 18.70 7.03
N GLY A 149 5.81 19.06 5.89
CA GLY A 149 6.12 20.43 5.52
C GLY A 149 7.29 21.11 6.25
N LYS A 150 7.98 20.42 7.17
CA LYS A 150 9.15 20.93 7.91
C LYS A 150 10.45 20.29 7.38
N LEU A 151 11.42 21.13 7.01
CA LEU A 151 12.75 20.67 6.62
C LEU A 151 13.48 20.04 7.83
N ILE A 152 13.99 18.83 7.65
CA ILE A 152 14.79 18.10 8.64
C ILE A 152 16.27 18.28 8.29
N LYS A 153 17.10 18.55 9.31
CA LYS A 153 18.55 18.55 9.17
C LYS A 153 19.05 17.10 9.11
N THR A 154 19.66 16.71 8.01
CA THR A 154 20.08 15.33 7.77
C THR A 154 21.60 15.19 7.69
N LYS A 155 22.12 14.05 8.18
CA LYS A 155 23.51 13.67 7.98
C LYS A 155 23.61 12.92 6.65
N ILE A 156 24.27 13.52 5.67
CA ILE A 156 24.56 12.87 4.39
C ILE A 156 25.83 12.03 4.56
N SER A 157 25.74 10.75 4.24
CA SER A 157 26.90 9.87 4.10
C SER A 157 27.04 9.47 2.64
N VAL A 158 28.25 9.60 2.11
CA VAL A 158 28.59 9.06 0.78
C VAL A 158 28.85 7.56 0.96
N ASP A 159 27.85 6.73 0.67
CA ASP A 159 28.02 5.29 0.54
C ASP A 159 28.35 4.97 -0.92
N ARG A 160 29.37 4.14 -1.16
CA ARG A 160 29.78 3.70 -2.51
C ARG A 160 29.14 2.39 -2.92
N SER A 161 28.38 1.75 -2.04
CA SER A 161 27.75 0.48 -2.37
C SER A 161 26.69 0.68 -3.48
N PRO A 162 26.60 -0.21 -4.48
CA PRO A 162 25.62 -0.07 -5.55
C PRO A 162 24.17 -0.18 -5.03
N LEU A 163 23.22 0.44 -5.74
CA LEU A 163 21.80 0.07 -5.62
C LEU A 163 21.64 -1.30 -6.28
N SER A 164 20.96 -2.24 -5.61
CA SER A 164 20.70 -3.59 -6.12
C SER A 164 19.45 -3.67 -7.01
N ASN A 165 18.96 -2.52 -7.51
CA ASN A 165 17.67 -2.50 -8.18
C ASN A 165 17.81 -2.86 -9.66
N GLU A 166 17.44 -4.10 -10.01
CA GLU A 166 17.42 -4.62 -11.39
C GLU A 166 16.12 -4.27 -12.15
N PHE A 167 15.17 -3.61 -11.48
CA PHE A 167 13.87 -3.28 -12.06
C PHE A 167 13.86 -1.94 -12.79
N SER A 168 13.26 -1.91 -13.97
CA SER A 168 13.01 -0.67 -14.73
C SER A 168 11.87 0.19 -14.16
N GLY A 169 11.00 -0.40 -13.32
CA GLY A 169 9.83 0.23 -12.72
C GLY A 169 9.99 0.56 -11.24
N ILE A 170 8.85 0.87 -10.61
CA ILE A 170 8.72 1.14 -9.18
C ILE A 170 8.28 -0.13 -8.47
N VAL A 171 8.96 -0.46 -7.37
CA VAL A 171 8.57 -1.53 -6.44
C VAL A 171 8.20 -0.91 -5.11
N VAL A 172 7.04 -1.26 -4.55
CA VAL A 172 6.61 -0.84 -3.21
C VAL A 172 6.44 -2.08 -2.34
N GLY A 173 7.12 -2.13 -1.19
CA GLY A 173 7.15 -3.31 -0.32
C GLY A 173 8.39 -4.18 -0.49
N GLY A 174 8.47 -5.20 0.36
CA GLY A 174 9.67 -6.01 0.60
C GLY A 174 9.92 -6.16 2.10
N ASN A 175 9.08 -6.96 2.77
CA ASN A 175 9.00 -7.12 4.23
C ASN A 175 8.66 -5.84 5.00
N TRP A 176 7.94 -4.91 4.39
CA TRP A 176 7.45 -3.70 5.04
C TRP A 176 5.95 -3.78 5.22
N PHE A 177 5.45 -3.52 6.43
CA PHE A 177 4.05 -3.70 6.81
C PHE A 177 3.30 -2.37 6.96
N GLY A 178 3.89 -1.29 6.48
CA GLY A 178 3.20 0.00 6.39
C GLY A 178 2.30 0.06 5.16
N LYS A 179 1.70 1.22 4.93
CA LYS A 179 0.78 1.45 3.81
C LYS A 179 1.20 2.66 3.00
N LEU A 180 1.16 2.59 1.66
CA LEU A 180 1.46 3.72 0.78
C LEU A 180 0.17 4.28 0.17
N TYR A 181 -0.09 5.56 0.40
CA TYR A 181 -1.29 6.26 -0.06
C TYR A 181 -1.04 7.13 -1.29
N ARG A 182 0.18 7.66 -1.41
CA ARG A 182 0.57 8.54 -2.51
C ARG A 182 2.04 8.41 -2.83
N LEU A 183 2.36 8.49 -4.12
CA LEU A 183 3.71 8.59 -4.64
C LEU A 183 3.73 9.56 -5.82
N ALA A 184 4.60 10.56 -5.77
CA ALA A 184 4.89 11.40 -6.92
C ALA A 184 6.41 11.53 -7.11
N VAL A 185 6.82 11.61 -8.38
CA VAL A 185 8.21 11.81 -8.77
C VAL A 185 8.28 13.03 -9.67
N TYR A 186 9.25 13.89 -9.39
CA TYR A 186 9.50 15.13 -10.11
C TYR A 186 10.95 15.15 -10.60
N SER A 187 11.18 15.58 -11.84
CA SER A 187 12.50 15.88 -12.43
C SER A 187 13.05 17.25 -12.00
N SER A 188 12.43 17.89 -11.00
CA SER A 188 12.89 19.17 -10.45
C SER A 188 12.63 19.27 -8.93
N PRO A 189 13.30 20.22 -8.24
CA PRO A 189 13.01 20.52 -6.84
C PRO A 189 11.62 21.12 -6.67
N VAL A 190 10.85 20.61 -5.70
CA VAL A 190 9.53 21.14 -5.34
C VAL A 190 9.46 21.62 -3.89
N ASN A 191 8.58 22.59 -3.62
CA ASN A 191 8.43 23.15 -2.28
C ASN A 191 7.62 22.20 -1.38
N GLY A 192 8.33 21.45 -0.52
CA GLY A 192 7.70 20.48 0.38
C GLY A 192 6.64 21.06 1.32
N LYS A 193 6.76 22.32 1.75
CA LYS A 193 5.75 22.98 2.59
C LYS A 193 4.46 23.26 1.82
N ALA A 194 4.58 23.64 0.54
CA ALA A 194 3.43 23.84 -0.33
C ALA A 194 2.73 22.51 -0.63
N LEU A 195 3.49 21.46 -0.94
CA LEU A 195 2.95 20.11 -1.14
C LEU A 195 2.22 19.60 0.10
N TYR A 196 2.81 19.74 1.29
CA TYR A 196 2.18 19.32 2.54
C TYR A 196 0.80 19.96 2.74
N ARG A 197 0.68 21.28 2.52
CA ARG A 197 -0.60 21.99 2.59
C ARG A 197 -1.62 21.46 1.58
N SER A 198 -1.18 21.00 0.41
CA SER A 198 -2.05 20.48 -0.63
C SER A 198 -2.59 19.08 -0.34
N VAL A 199 -1.88 18.30 0.48
CA VAL A 199 -2.27 16.92 0.84
C VAL A 199 -2.86 16.81 2.24
N GLN A 200 -2.93 17.90 3.01
CA GLN A 200 -3.34 17.88 4.42
C GLN A 200 -4.75 17.30 4.61
N SER A 201 -5.74 17.75 3.83
CA SER A 201 -7.10 17.21 3.93
C SER A 201 -7.18 15.73 3.56
N TYR A 202 -6.32 15.26 2.66
CA TYR A 202 -6.22 13.85 2.32
C TYR A 202 -5.60 13.06 3.48
N MET A 203 -4.54 13.57 4.10
CA MET A 203 -3.96 12.95 5.30
C MET A 203 -4.95 12.86 6.46
N ASP A 204 -5.73 13.91 6.70
CA ASP A 204 -6.77 13.92 7.74
C ASP A 204 -7.83 12.83 7.48
N SER A 205 -8.10 12.52 6.21
CA SER A 205 -9.02 11.44 5.84
C SER A 205 -8.46 10.03 6.02
N ILE A 206 -7.13 9.84 5.98
CA ILE A 206 -6.48 8.54 6.19
C ILE A 206 -6.70 8.05 7.63
N ASN A 207 -6.80 8.97 8.59
CA ASN A 207 -7.04 8.67 10.01
C ASN A 207 -8.50 8.27 10.31
N GLN A 208 -9.37 8.18 9.30
CA GLN A 208 -10.71 7.67 9.52
C GLN A 208 -10.64 6.16 9.85
N ILE A 209 -10.94 5.84 11.11
CA ILE A 209 -10.95 4.47 11.61
C ILE A 209 -12.05 3.70 10.90
N ILE A 210 -11.65 2.66 10.18
CA ILE A 210 -12.60 1.67 9.66
C ILE A 210 -12.85 0.65 10.76
N PRO A 211 -14.12 0.43 11.16
CA PRO A 211 -14.42 -0.51 12.22
C PRO A 211 -13.89 -1.90 11.89
N ASN A 212 -12.96 -2.36 12.72
CA ASN A 212 -12.49 -3.73 12.74
C ASN A 212 -13.07 -4.45 13.97
N PHE A 213 -13.22 -5.77 13.84
CA PHE A 213 -13.71 -6.62 14.92
C PHE A 213 -12.73 -7.76 15.12
N LYS A 214 -12.32 -8.00 16.36
CA LYS A 214 -11.61 -9.23 16.72
C LYS A 214 -12.62 -10.18 17.34
N VAL A 215 -12.76 -11.35 16.77
CA VAL A 215 -13.80 -12.31 17.16
C VAL A 215 -13.22 -13.71 17.26
N ARG A 216 -13.68 -14.48 18.24
CA ARG A 216 -13.49 -15.93 18.27
C ARG A 216 -14.73 -16.57 17.66
N CYS A 217 -14.53 -17.37 16.63
CA CYS A 217 -15.63 -18.00 15.91
C CYS A 217 -15.34 -19.46 15.60
N GLN A 218 -16.40 -20.26 15.50
CA GLN A 218 -16.34 -21.65 15.10
C GLN A 218 -16.70 -21.79 13.61
N LEU A 219 -15.85 -22.44 12.82
CA LEU A 219 -16.09 -22.66 11.39
C LEU A 219 -17.25 -23.65 11.20
N LYS A 220 -18.37 -23.18 10.62
CA LYS A 220 -19.58 -23.98 10.41
C LYS A 220 -19.65 -24.59 9.01
N GLU A 221 -19.30 -23.79 8.01
CA GLU A 221 -19.38 -24.19 6.60
C GLU A 221 -18.22 -23.53 5.83
N LYS A 222 -17.70 -24.21 4.81
CA LYS A 222 -16.64 -23.66 3.97
C LYS A 222 -16.97 -23.81 2.50
N THR A 223 -16.69 -22.77 1.73
CA THR A 223 -16.68 -22.88 0.26
C THR A 223 -15.57 -23.82 -0.18
N ARG A 224 -15.82 -24.63 -1.22
CA ARG A 224 -14.79 -25.50 -1.77
C ARG A 224 -13.69 -24.67 -2.42
N LEU A 225 -12.44 -24.97 -2.10
CA LEU A 225 -11.31 -24.31 -2.75
C LEU A 225 -11.36 -24.53 -4.28
N PRO A 226 -11.36 -23.46 -5.08
CA PRO A 226 -11.37 -23.56 -6.53
C PRO A 226 -10.05 -24.15 -7.03
N ARG A 227 -10.10 -24.94 -8.09
CA ARG A 227 -8.88 -25.38 -8.79
C ARG A 227 -8.31 -24.20 -9.58
N MET A 228 -6.98 -24.09 -9.68
CA MET A 228 -6.29 -23.04 -10.45
C MET A 228 -6.83 -22.85 -11.88
N LYS A 229 -7.15 -23.95 -12.58
CA LYS A 229 -7.73 -23.89 -13.94
C LYS A 229 -9.11 -23.19 -14.01
N ASN A 230 -9.85 -23.17 -12.91
CA ASN A 230 -11.18 -22.58 -12.82
C ASN A 230 -11.13 -21.04 -12.65
N LEU A 231 -9.94 -20.46 -12.44
CA LEU A 231 -9.77 -19.01 -12.29
C LEU A 231 -9.77 -18.30 -13.65
N GLY A 232 -9.61 -19.01 -14.77
CA GLY A 232 -9.52 -18.40 -16.09
C GLY A 232 -8.37 -17.38 -16.17
N PRO A 233 -8.64 -16.10 -16.53
CA PRO A 233 -7.61 -15.07 -16.61
C PRO A 233 -7.16 -14.53 -15.25
N TYR A 234 -7.92 -14.78 -14.18
CA TYR A 234 -7.62 -14.26 -12.86
C TYR A 234 -6.44 -15.01 -12.23
N ALA A 235 -5.59 -14.30 -11.50
CA ALA A 235 -4.47 -14.88 -10.76
C ALA A 235 -4.77 -15.03 -9.26
N ARG A 236 -5.87 -14.42 -8.79
CA ARG A 236 -6.21 -14.26 -7.38
C ARG A 236 -7.69 -14.54 -7.18
N CYS A 237 -8.07 -15.06 -6.01
CA CYS A 237 -9.49 -15.21 -5.67
C CYS A 237 -9.75 -15.25 -4.16
N LEU A 238 -10.99 -14.86 -3.83
CA LEU A 238 -11.59 -14.99 -2.50
C LEU A 238 -12.55 -16.18 -2.46
N VAL A 239 -12.66 -16.79 -1.28
CA VAL A 239 -13.71 -17.76 -0.94
C VAL A 239 -14.43 -17.31 0.32
N TYR A 240 -15.68 -17.73 0.48
CA TYR A 240 -16.49 -17.40 1.64
C TYR A 240 -16.65 -18.60 2.58
N ASN A 241 -16.42 -18.38 3.86
CA ASN A 241 -16.63 -19.37 4.92
C ASN A 241 -17.69 -18.84 5.90
N LEU A 242 -18.53 -19.72 6.43
CA LEU A 242 -19.58 -19.37 7.40
C LEU A 242 -19.12 -19.74 8.80
N TYR A 243 -19.32 -18.85 9.76
CA TYR A 243 -18.90 -19.03 11.13
C TYR A 243 -20.04 -18.76 12.12
N ASN A 244 -20.04 -19.48 13.23
CA ASN A 244 -20.77 -19.09 14.43
C ASN A 244 -19.84 -18.25 15.31
N VAL A 245 -20.25 -17.03 15.64
CA VAL A 245 -19.52 -16.17 16.58
C VAL A 245 -19.70 -16.73 17.99
N LYS A 246 -18.58 -16.97 18.68
CA LYS A 246 -18.57 -17.46 20.07
C LYS A 246 -18.32 -16.34 21.05
N GLU A 247 -17.41 -15.44 20.70
CA GLU A 247 -17.02 -14.31 21.54
C GLU A 247 -16.56 -13.14 20.66
N VAL A 248 -16.95 -11.92 21.04
CA VAL A 248 -16.39 -10.68 20.48
C VAL A 248 -15.28 -10.22 21.43
N LEU A 249 -14.04 -10.25 20.95
CA LEU A 249 -12.85 -9.88 21.70
C LEU A 249 -12.59 -8.37 21.63
N GLU A 250 -12.95 -7.74 20.51
CA GLU A 250 -12.83 -6.30 20.26
C GLU A 250 -13.90 -5.84 19.26
N GLY A 251 -14.51 -4.68 19.50
CA GLY A 251 -15.61 -4.12 18.70
C GLY A 251 -17.01 -4.49 19.23
N ASP A 252 -18.05 -4.11 18.48
CA ASP A 252 -19.47 -4.22 18.86
C ASP A 252 -20.30 -5.09 17.89
N LEU A 253 -19.77 -6.24 17.49
CA LEU A 253 -20.46 -7.16 16.60
C LEU A 253 -21.64 -7.87 17.29
N SER A 254 -22.86 -7.65 16.83
CA SER A 254 -24.06 -8.31 17.38
C SER A 254 -24.49 -9.58 16.64
N ALA A 255 -23.84 -9.92 15.51
CA ALA A 255 -24.23 -11.06 14.70
C ALA A 255 -23.72 -12.38 15.29
N GLU A 256 -24.62 -13.36 15.47
CA GLU A 256 -24.27 -14.71 15.95
C GLU A 256 -23.68 -15.59 14.85
N VAL A 257 -24.01 -15.31 13.59
CA VAL A 257 -23.54 -16.02 12.41
C VAL A 257 -23.03 -15.01 11.40
N ILE A 258 -21.85 -15.24 10.86
CA ILE A 258 -21.21 -14.35 9.89
C ILE A 258 -20.62 -15.15 8.72
N ALA A 259 -20.65 -14.56 7.53
CA ALA A 259 -19.86 -15.04 6.39
C ALA A 259 -18.59 -14.21 6.28
N VAL A 260 -17.43 -14.85 6.12
CA VAL A 260 -16.14 -14.17 6.03
C VAL A 260 -15.46 -14.53 4.71
N ALA A 261 -15.10 -13.51 3.95
CA ALA A 261 -14.29 -13.63 2.75
C ALA A 261 -12.81 -13.78 3.13
N HIS A 262 -12.17 -14.84 2.65
CA HIS A 262 -10.74 -15.09 2.81
C HIS A 262 -10.06 -15.17 1.44
N TRP A 263 -8.82 -14.70 1.36
CA TRP A 263 -7.96 -15.03 0.23
C TRP A 263 -7.69 -16.53 0.20
N ALA A 264 -8.02 -17.17 -0.93
CA ALA A 264 -7.77 -18.59 -1.15
C ALA A 264 -6.59 -18.84 -2.09
N ILE A 265 -6.43 -17.97 -3.09
CA ILE A 265 -5.35 -18.04 -4.08
C ILE A 265 -4.80 -16.63 -4.30
N LEU A 266 -3.48 -16.50 -4.23
CA LEU A 266 -2.73 -15.30 -4.59
C LEU A 266 -1.65 -15.68 -5.59
N ASP A 267 -1.62 -15.01 -6.73
CA ASP A 267 -0.69 -15.22 -7.84
C ASP A 267 -0.52 -16.69 -8.23
N ARG A 268 -1.66 -17.39 -8.32
CA ARG A 268 -1.73 -18.82 -8.63
C ARG A 268 -1.07 -19.74 -7.59
N ASN A 269 -0.88 -19.28 -6.36
CA ASN A 269 -0.50 -20.09 -5.20
C ASN A 269 -1.64 -20.14 -4.18
N TYR A 270 -1.87 -21.29 -3.57
CA TYR A 270 -2.88 -21.42 -2.51
C TYR A 270 -2.41 -20.74 -1.23
N VAL A 271 -3.31 -20.01 -0.58
CA VAL A 271 -3.09 -19.45 0.76
C VAL A 271 -3.18 -20.58 1.78
N LYS A 272 -2.19 -20.66 2.68
CA LYS A 272 -2.09 -21.73 3.68
C LYS A 272 -2.81 -21.42 4.98
N SER A 273 -2.90 -20.13 5.32
CA SER A 273 -3.53 -19.66 6.55
C SER A 273 -5.06 -19.71 6.52
N ILE A 274 -5.68 -20.15 5.41
CA ILE A 274 -7.14 -20.20 5.30
C ILE A 274 -7.74 -21.23 6.28
N PRO A 275 -8.72 -20.83 7.12
CA PRO A 275 -9.41 -21.77 7.99
C PRO A 275 -10.11 -22.87 7.18
N SER A 276 -9.89 -24.13 7.56
CA SER A 276 -10.32 -25.28 6.74
C SER A 276 -10.96 -26.44 7.50
N GLN A 277 -10.86 -26.46 8.84
CA GLN A 277 -11.40 -27.51 9.70
C GLN A 277 -12.76 -27.07 10.26
N ILE A 278 -13.84 -27.72 9.83
CA ILE A 278 -15.20 -27.49 10.36
C ILE A 278 -15.22 -27.82 11.86
N ASP A 279 -16.07 -27.12 12.60
CA ASP A 279 -16.26 -27.16 14.05
C ASP A 279 -15.07 -26.68 14.89
N LYS A 280 -13.94 -26.32 14.26
CA LYS A 280 -12.81 -25.72 14.95
C LYS A 280 -13.01 -24.22 15.17
N GLU A 281 -12.50 -23.75 16.29
CA GLU A 281 -12.48 -22.32 16.63
C GLU A 281 -11.24 -21.61 16.06
N PHE A 282 -11.46 -20.38 15.62
CA PHE A 282 -10.45 -19.48 15.05
C PHE A 282 -10.66 -18.08 15.61
N ASN A 283 -9.55 -17.37 15.84
CA ASN A 283 -9.60 -15.93 16.08
C ASN A 283 -9.48 -15.23 14.72
N LEU A 284 -10.46 -14.40 14.38
CA LEU A 284 -10.48 -13.64 13.14
C LEU A 284 -10.40 -12.15 13.46
N ASN A 285 -9.73 -11.41 12.58
CA ASN A 285 -9.76 -9.95 12.55
C ASN A 285 -10.50 -9.56 11.27
N ILE A 286 -11.65 -8.92 11.41
CA ILE A 286 -12.57 -8.74 10.29
C ILE A 286 -13.05 -7.30 10.14
N GLU A 287 -13.29 -6.91 8.90
CA GLU A 287 -13.98 -5.67 8.53
C GLU A 287 -15.27 -5.99 7.78
N LYS A 288 -16.26 -5.09 7.83
CA LYS A 288 -17.46 -5.24 6.98
C LYS A 288 -17.04 -5.27 5.52
N TYR A 289 -17.51 -6.27 4.77
CA TYR A 289 -17.08 -6.46 3.37
C TYR A 289 -17.40 -5.25 2.49
N VAL A 290 -18.53 -4.58 2.74
CA VAL A 290 -18.95 -3.38 2.00
C VAL A 290 -17.98 -2.19 2.12
N LEU A 291 -17.15 -2.17 3.17
CA LEU A 291 -16.10 -1.16 3.38
C LEU A 291 -14.82 -1.50 2.61
N ASN A 292 -14.77 -2.63 1.91
CA ASN A 292 -13.64 -3.09 1.12
C ASN A 292 -13.99 -3.13 -0.39
N PRO A 293 -14.27 -1.97 -1.02
CA PRO A 293 -14.70 -1.89 -2.41
C PRO A 293 -13.67 -2.40 -3.42
N GLN A 294 -12.39 -2.43 -3.06
CA GLN A 294 -11.29 -2.94 -3.87
C GLN A 294 -11.41 -4.44 -4.18
N LEU A 295 -12.14 -5.20 -3.34
CA LEU A 295 -12.32 -6.63 -3.53
C LEU A 295 -13.34 -6.98 -4.64
N LYS A 296 -14.14 -6.01 -5.10
CA LYS A 296 -15.17 -6.24 -6.12
C LYS A 296 -14.62 -6.69 -7.47
N SER A 297 -13.37 -6.32 -7.80
CA SER A 297 -12.70 -6.74 -9.03
C SER A 297 -12.07 -8.14 -8.96
N GLU A 298 -12.01 -8.72 -7.76
CA GLU A 298 -11.39 -10.03 -7.55
C GLU A 298 -12.35 -11.16 -7.92
N ARG A 299 -11.78 -12.31 -8.30
CA ARG A 299 -12.58 -13.51 -8.52
C ARG A 299 -13.10 -14.02 -7.17
N GLN A 300 -14.36 -14.40 -7.12
CA GLN A 300 -15.02 -14.81 -5.88
C GLN A 300 -15.75 -16.14 -6.08
N PHE A 301 -15.69 -17.00 -5.06
CA PHE A 301 -16.43 -18.26 -5.00
C PHE A 301 -17.19 -18.30 -3.68
N ASN A 302 -18.49 -18.52 -3.75
CA ASN A 302 -19.35 -18.61 -2.59
C ASN A 302 -20.32 -19.77 -2.79
N ASP A 303 -20.08 -20.87 -2.08
CA ASP A 303 -20.92 -22.06 -2.10
C ASP A 303 -21.73 -22.19 -0.79
N LEU A 304 -21.80 -21.11 0.01
CA LEU A 304 -22.45 -21.15 1.33
C LEU A 304 -23.96 -21.31 1.23
N SER A 305 -24.53 -22.09 2.13
CA SER A 305 -25.97 -22.32 2.24
C SER A 305 -26.76 -21.13 2.81
N ASN A 306 -26.14 -20.36 3.72
CA ASN A 306 -26.77 -19.21 4.37
C ASN A 306 -26.40 -17.90 3.67
N PHE A 307 -27.25 -17.48 2.73
CA PHE A 307 -27.06 -16.25 1.94
C PHE A 307 -27.41 -14.96 2.71
N ASP A 308 -28.12 -15.06 3.83
CA ASP A 308 -28.55 -13.90 4.63
C ASP A 308 -27.52 -13.48 5.69
N ALA A 309 -26.48 -14.29 5.90
CA ALA A 309 -25.43 -13.99 6.87
C ALA A 309 -24.68 -12.69 6.49
N PRO A 310 -24.49 -11.75 7.42
CA PRO A 310 -23.74 -10.54 7.16
C PRO A 310 -22.30 -10.88 6.76
N VAL A 311 -21.82 -10.18 5.74
CA VAL A 311 -20.57 -10.50 5.06
C VAL A 311 -19.43 -9.60 5.54
N PHE A 312 -18.34 -10.23 5.93
CA PHE A 312 -17.11 -9.62 6.40
C PHE A 312 -15.92 -10.07 5.55
N TYR A 313 -14.80 -9.39 5.71
CA TYR A 313 -13.52 -9.70 5.09
C TYR A 313 -12.46 -9.90 6.17
N ASP A 314 -11.69 -10.98 6.07
CA ASP A 314 -10.55 -11.24 6.93
C ASP A 314 -9.36 -10.36 6.54
N VAL A 315 -8.97 -9.43 7.42
CA VAL A 315 -7.93 -8.44 7.13
C VAL A 315 -6.52 -8.93 7.45
N ASN A 316 -6.39 -10.13 8.04
CA ASN A 316 -5.09 -10.71 8.36
C ASN A 316 -4.26 -10.90 7.08
N VAL A 317 -2.93 -10.71 7.19
CA VAL A 317 -2.03 -10.89 6.07
C VAL A 317 -2.03 -12.37 5.65
N PRO A 318 -2.39 -12.70 4.40
CA PRO A 318 -2.37 -14.09 3.94
C PRO A 318 -0.95 -14.65 3.92
N ASP A 319 -0.79 -15.89 4.35
CA ASP A 319 0.48 -16.60 4.23
C ASP A 319 0.47 -17.54 3.02
N ILE A 320 1.40 -17.30 2.10
CA ILE A 320 1.62 -18.09 0.89
C ILE A 320 2.99 -18.77 0.88
N THR A 321 3.82 -18.58 1.91
CA THR A 321 5.20 -19.05 1.88
C THR A 321 5.25 -20.57 1.94
N GLU A 322 6.03 -21.19 1.05
CA GLU A 322 6.50 -22.55 1.27
C GLU A 322 7.43 -22.54 2.48
N LEU A 323 7.14 -23.36 3.49
CA LEU A 323 8.15 -23.74 4.47
C LEU A 323 9.27 -24.36 3.62
N LYS A 324 10.36 -23.59 3.44
CA LYS A 324 11.58 -24.08 2.79
C LYS A 324 12.16 -25.22 3.59
#